data_AF-A0A973FIS7-F1
#
_entry.id   AF-A0A973FIS7-F1
#
_cell.length_a   1.000
_cell.length_b   1.000
_cell.length_c   1.000
_cell.angle_alpha   90.00
_cell.angle_beta   90.00
_cell.angle_gamma   90.00
#
_symmetry.space_group_name_H-M   'P 1'
#
loop_
_entity.id
_entity.type
_entity.pdbx_description
1 polymer ?
#
loop_
_entity_poly.entity_id
_entity_poly.type
_entity_poly.pdbx_seq_one_letter_code
_entity_poly.pdbx_strand_id
1 'polypeptide(L)'
;MKKIIILFIALMFLVPAAPASAQNVSTGISISNGELRSFYLAIGDYYRVPESRVVYVKDHYRFPDEELPVVFFLASRAHVDPQVIIDLRIRQRMSWLNITFHYGLTPEIYYVPVQRVGPPYGNAYGHYKKHKKDYKKVVLADADVVNLVNLRFMSEYHGVAAEVVMDQRGKGERFVVINDHYYKEKGKHHNQDKDKGKGKDKDDKGNKKDKKDKDKGKGHGKGHDD
;
A
#
# COMPACT_ATOMS: atom_id res chain seq x y z
N MET A 1 -76.41 -7.49 -16.75
CA MET A 1 -75.41 -7.38 -15.66
C MET A 1 -74.02 -7.79 -16.16
N LYS A 2 -73.29 -6.92 -16.88
CA LYS A 2 -71.94 -7.20 -17.45
C LYS A 2 -71.04 -5.95 -17.57
N LYS A 3 -71.24 -4.91 -16.74
CA LYS A 3 -70.55 -3.60 -16.89
C LYS A 3 -70.00 -2.98 -15.59
N ILE A 4 -69.82 -3.77 -14.52
CA ILE A 4 -69.35 -3.29 -13.20
C ILE A 4 -68.11 -4.08 -12.70
N ILE A 5 -67.41 -4.79 -13.61
CA ILE A 5 -66.18 -5.54 -13.29
C ILE A 5 -65.04 -5.13 -14.26
N ILE A 6 -64.84 -3.82 -14.41
CA ILE A 6 -63.68 -3.23 -15.11
C ILE A 6 -63.02 -2.11 -14.27
N LEU A 7 -63.63 -1.69 -13.15
CA LEU A 7 -63.17 -0.55 -12.34
C LEU A 7 -62.26 -0.91 -11.15
N PHE A 8 -61.65 -2.10 -11.13
CA PHE A 8 -60.77 -2.55 -10.03
C PHE A 8 -59.38 -3.05 -10.47
N ILE A 9 -59.05 -3.02 -11.76
CA ILE A 9 -57.74 -3.44 -12.30
C ILE A 9 -56.89 -2.25 -12.76
N ALA A 10 -57.49 -1.07 -12.93
CA ALA A 10 -56.82 0.15 -13.40
C ALA A 10 -56.14 1.00 -12.30
N LEU A 11 -56.18 0.58 -11.03
CA LEU A 11 -55.69 1.37 -9.89
C LEU A 11 -54.67 0.60 -9.02
N MET A 12 -53.74 -0.12 -9.65
CA MET A 12 -52.63 -0.82 -8.95
C MET A 12 -51.24 -0.54 -9.54
N PHE A 13 -51.12 0.39 -10.48
CA PHE A 13 -49.86 0.82 -11.12
C PHE A 13 -49.57 2.31 -10.89
N LEU A 14 -49.69 2.76 -9.65
CA LEU A 14 -49.21 4.09 -9.24
C LEU A 14 -48.34 4.00 -7.98
N VAL A 15 -47.28 3.19 -8.05
CA VAL A 15 -46.15 3.30 -7.14
C VAL A 15 -45.30 4.48 -7.62
N PRO A 16 -45.20 5.61 -6.90
CA PRO A 16 -44.23 6.63 -7.25
C PRO A 16 -42.85 6.01 -7.12
N ALA A 17 -42.07 6.02 -8.21
CA ALA A 17 -40.67 5.67 -8.17
C ALA A 17 -39.95 6.71 -7.31
N ALA A 18 -39.80 6.41 -6.02
CA ALA A 18 -38.95 7.19 -5.14
C ALA A 18 -37.55 7.22 -5.78
N PRO A 19 -36.93 8.39 -5.99
CA PRO A 19 -35.52 8.42 -6.32
C PRO A 19 -34.81 7.73 -5.16
N ALA A 20 -34.17 6.59 -5.45
CA ALA A 20 -33.26 5.99 -4.51
C ALA A 20 -32.12 6.99 -4.31
N SER A 21 -32.23 7.80 -3.26
CA SER A 21 -31.20 8.76 -2.86
C SER A 21 -29.91 7.98 -2.71
N ALA A 22 -29.02 8.12 -3.69
CA ALA A 22 -27.69 7.56 -3.62
C ALA A 22 -27.05 8.13 -2.36
N GLN A 23 -26.96 7.32 -1.31
CA GLN A 23 -26.16 7.62 -0.13
C GLN A 23 -24.69 7.47 -0.54
N ASN A 24 -24.25 8.44 -1.35
CA ASN A 24 -22.86 8.80 -1.50
C ASN A 24 -22.40 9.32 -0.14
N VAL A 25 -22.09 8.39 0.76
CA VAL A 25 -21.29 8.69 1.95
C VAL A 25 -19.87 8.95 1.46
N SER A 26 -19.70 10.13 0.86
CA SER A 26 -18.40 10.71 0.58
C SER A 26 -17.79 11.08 1.92
N THR A 27 -17.13 10.11 2.56
CA THR A 27 -16.12 10.39 3.58
C THR A 27 -15.03 11.19 2.88
N GLY A 28 -15.09 12.52 3.02
CA GLY A 28 -14.48 13.49 2.11
C GLY A 28 -12.95 13.56 2.17
N ILE A 29 -12.29 12.52 1.66
CA ILE A 29 -10.87 12.54 1.28
C ILE A 29 -10.81 12.23 -0.21
N SER A 30 -10.54 13.26 -1.02
CA SER A 30 -10.37 13.12 -2.46
C SER A 30 -9.03 12.43 -2.72
N ILE A 31 -9.07 11.14 -3.05
CA ILE A 31 -7.87 10.38 -3.41
C ILE A 31 -7.46 10.77 -4.83
N SER A 32 -6.21 11.19 -4.97
CA SER A 32 -5.54 11.50 -6.23
C SER A 32 -5.01 10.23 -6.91
N ASN A 33 -4.87 10.29 -8.23
CA ASN A 33 -4.32 9.18 -9.02
C ASN A 33 -2.88 8.80 -8.60
N GLY A 34 -2.12 9.73 -8.01
CA GLY A 34 -0.78 9.46 -7.50
C GLY A 34 -0.76 8.55 -6.28
N GLU A 35 -1.70 8.76 -5.35
CA GLU A 35 -1.83 7.96 -4.11
C GLU A 35 -2.25 6.52 -4.41
N LEU A 36 -3.17 6.31 -5.37
CA LEU A 36 -3.55 4.97 -5.81
C LEU A 36 -2.37 4.23 -6.47
N ARG A 37 -1.61 4.93 -7.32
CA ARG A 37 -0.45 4.34 -8.00
C ARG A 37 0.66 3.95 -7.01
N SER A 38 1.01 4.82 -6.08
CA SER A 38 2.03 4.51 -5.05
C SER A 38 1.60 3.34 -4.16
N PHE A 39 0.29 3.17 -3.93
CA PHE A 39 -0.28 2.04 -3.20
C PHE A 39 -0.24 0.73 -4.01
N TYR A 40 -0.61 0.73 -5.30
CA TYR A 40 -0.54 -0.48 -6.13
C TYR A 40 0.89 -0.96 -6.39
N LEU A 41 1.84 -0.03 -6.56
CA LEU A 41 3.27 -0.34 -6.62
C LEU A 41 3.74 -1.03 -5.33
N ALA A 42 3.42 -0.45 -4.16
CA ALA A 42 3.78 -1.02 -2.87
C ALA A 42 3.20 -2.42 -2.63
N ILE A 43 1.95 -2.68 -3.04
CA ILE A 43 1.35 -4.02 -3.02
C ILE A 43 2.14 -4.99 -3.91
N GLY A 44 2.47 -4.56 -5.13
CA GLY A 44 3.24 -5.36 -6.09
C GLY A 44 4.61 -5.76 -5.54
N ASP A 45 5.37 -4.78 -5.05
CA ASP A 45 6.71 -4.98 -4.49
C ASP A 45 6.68 -5.90 -3.26
N TYR A 46 5.76 -5.68 -2.33
CA TYR A 46 5.66 -6.45 -1.09
C TYR A 46 5.24 -7.91 -1.31
N TYR A 47 4.22 -8.15 -2.16
CA TYR A 47 3.76 -9.51 -2.49
C TYR A 47 4.51 -10.15 -3.66
N ARG A 48 5.51 -9.47 -4.22
CA ARG A 48 6.34 -9.91 -5.37
C ARG A 48 5.51 -10.27 -6.61
N VAL A 49 4.53 -9.43 -6.93
CA VAL A 49 3.71 -9.52 -8.15
C VAL A 49 3.86 -8.24 -8.97
N PRO A 50 3.77 -8.28 -10.31
CA PRO A 50 3.81 -7.06 -11.12
C PRO A 50 2.67 -6.09 -10.76
N GLU A 51 2.92 -4.77 -10.76
CA GLU A 51 1.90 -3.72 -10.58
C GLU A 51 0.69 -3.95 -11.50
N SER A 52 0.94 -4.36 -12.75
CA SER A 52 -0.10 -4.70 -13.74
C SER A 52 -1.04 -5.83 -13.30
N ARG A 53 -0.58 -6.78 -12.47
CA ARG A 53 -1.45 -7.82 -11.88
C ARG A 53 -2.34 -7.24 -10.78
N VAL A 54 -1.83 -6.29 -9.99
CA VAL A 54 -2.62 -5.56 -8.96
C VAL A 54 -3.70 -4.71 -9.63
N VAL A 55 -3.34 -3.92 -10.65
CA VAL A 55 -4.25 -3.10 -11.45
C VAL A 55 -5.31 -3.96 -12.16
N TYR A 56 -4.89 -5.08 -12.77
CA TYR A 56 -5.84 -6.03 -13.38
C TYR A 56 -6.89 -6.53 -12.38
N VAL A 57 -6.48 -6.93 -11.17
CA VAL A 57 -7.42 -7.38 -10.13
C VAL A 57 -8.36 -6.26 -9.70
N LYS A 58 -7.83 -5.04 -9.52
CA LYS A 58 -8.61 -3.85 -9.16
C LYS A 58 -9.69 -3.50 -10.19
N ASP A 59 -9.35 -3.51 -11.47
CA ASP A 59 -10.23 -3.01 -12.52
C ASP A 59 -11.19 -4.08 -13.04
N HIS A 60 -10.71 -5.32 -13.20
CA HIS A 60 -11.52 -6.41 -13.73
C HIS A 60 -12.55 -6.93 -12.72
N TYR A 61 -12.17 -7.04 -11.43
CA TYR A 61 -13.05 -7.56 -10.37
C TYR A 61 -13.67 -6.49 -9.48
N ARG A 62 -13.27 -5.21 -9.64
CA ARG A 62 -13.78 -4.06 -8.88
C ARG A 62 -13.64 -4.19 -7.36
N PHE A 63 -12.57 -4.84 -6.90
CA PHE A 63 -12.24 -4.86 -5.47
C PHE A 63 -12.07 -3.44 -4.91
N PRO A 64 -12.50 -3.18 -3.66
CA PRO A 64 -12.06 -2.00 -2.92
C PRO A 64 -10.53 -2.00 -2.79
N ASP A 65 -9.90 -0.83 -2.86
CA ASP A 65 -8.44 -0.72 -2.87
C ASP A 65 -7.81 -1.42 -1.65
N GLU A 66 -8.40 -1.22 -0.47
CA GLU A 66 -7.92 -1.81 0.80
C GLU A 66 -8.19 -3.32 0.92
N GLU A 67 -9.00 -3.94 0.04
CA GLU A 67 -9.12 -5.40 -0.05
C GLU A 67 -8.04 -6.05 -0.94
N LEU A 68 -7.39 -5.30 -1.84
CA LEU A 68 -6.35 -5.86 -2.72
C LEU A 68 -5.20 -6.52 -1.94
N PRO A 69 -4.64 -5.93 -0.86
CA PRO A 69 -3.64 -6.60 -0.04
C PRO A 69 -4.12 -7.94 0.52
N VAL A 70 -5.41 -8.11 0.83
CA VAL A 70 -5.95 -9.36 1.38
C VAL A 70 -5.93 -10.48 0.34
N VAL A 71 -6.27 -10.17 -0.92
CA VAL A 71 -6.19 -11.12 -2.04
C VAL A 71 -4.76 -11.66 -2.19
N PHE A 72 -3.77 -10.78 -2.29
CA PHE A 72 -2.37 -11.18 -2.50
C PHE A 72 -1.75 -11.81 -1.25
N PHE A 73 -2.13 -11.36 -0.05
CA PHE A 73 -1.73 -11.98 1.21
C PHE A 73 -2.19 -13.44 1.31
N LEU A 74 -3.48 -13.70 1.08
CA LEU A 74 -4.03 -15.06 1.14
C LEU A 74 -3.44 -15.94 0.04
N ALA A 75 -3.28 -15.43 -1.19
CA ALA A 75 -2.65 -16.16 -2.30
C ALA A 75 -1.22 -16.59 -1.94
N SER A 76 -0.44 -15.67 -1.36
CA SER A 76 0.93 -15.93 -0.89
C SER A 76 0.98 -16.96 0.24
N ARG A 77 0.08 -16.87 1.24
CA ARG A 77 0.04 -17.81 2.39
C ARG A 77 -0.49 -19.19 2.04
N ALA A 78 -1.38 -19.29 1.06
CA ALA A 78 -1.93 -20.56 0.56
C ALA A 78 -1.11 -21.17 -0.59
N HIS A 79 -0.10 -20.46 -1.11
CA HIS A 79 0.71 -20.85 -2.27
C HIS A 79 -0.12 -21.14 -3.54
N VAL A 80 -1.10 -20.29 -3.83
CA VAL A 80 -1.99 -20.39 -5.01
C VAL A 80 -1.98 -19.11 -5.83
N ASP A 81 -2.46 -19.16 -7.08
CA ASP A 81 -2.67 -17.95 -7.88
C ASP A 81 -3.78 -17.08 -7.24
N PRO A 82 -3.62 -15.73 -7.21
CA PRO A 82 -4.64 -14.79 -6.74
C PRO A 82 -6.05 -15.02 -7.32
N GLN A 83 -6.16 -15.55 -8.54
CA GLN A 83 -7.43 -15.89 -9.18
C GLN A 83 -8.29 -16.84 -8.34
N VAL A 84 -7.68 -17.81 -7.67
CA VAL A 84 -8.41 -18.81 -6.87
C VAL A 84 -9.01 -18.16 -5.62
N ILE A 85 -8.26 -17.24 -4.99
CA ILE A 85 -8.74 -16.42 -3.87
C ILE A 85 -9.92 -15.52 -4.31
N ILE A 86 -9.80 -14.90 -5.48
CA ILE A 86 -10.84 -14.04 -6.09
C ILE A 86 -12.11 -14.83 -6.37
N ASP A 87 -11.99 -16.05 -6.91
CA ASP A 87 -13.15 -16.89 -7.25
C ASP A 87 -13.87 -17.40 -5.99
N LEU A 88 -13.15 -17.76 -4.91
CA LEU A 88 -13.74 -18.06 -3.61
C LEU A 88 -14.47 -16.84 -3.01
N ARG A 89 -13.88 -15.65 -3.11
CA ARG A 89 -14.46 -14.40 -2.60
C ARG A 89 -15.72 -13.97 -3.35
N ILE A 90 -15.65 -13.89 -4.68
CA ILE A 90 -16.70 -13.29 -5.51
C ILE A 90 -17.74 -14.32 -5.95
N ARG A 91 -17.33 -15.50 -6.45
CA ARG A 91 -18.26 -16.50 -6.99
C ARG A 91 -18.89 -17.33 -5.88
N GLN A 92 -18.09 -17.78 -4.91
CA GLN A 92 -18.56 -18.60 -3.79
C GLN A 92 -18.98 -17.77 -2.55
N ARG A 93 -18.87 -16.44 -2.62
CA ARG A 93 -19.31 -15.49 -1.58
C ARG A 93 -18.72 -15.75 -0.18
N MET A 94 -17.50 -16.28 -0.13
CA MET A 94 -16.83 -16.53 1.15
C MET A 94 -16.32 -15.23 1.80
N SER A 95 -16.44 -15.15 3.13
CA SER A 95 -15.70 -14.17 3.94
C SER A 95 -14.21 -14.44 3.86
N TRP A 96 -13.37 -13.44 4.10
CA TRP A 96 -11.91 -13.61 4.15
C TRP A 96 -11.49 -14.67 5.18
N LEU A 97 -12.21 -14.73 6.30
CA LEU A 97 -12.03 -15.77 7.31
C LEU A 97 -12.39 -17.17 6.81
N ASN A 98 -13.49 -17.34 6.07
CA ASN A 98 -13.85 -18.64 5.51
C ASN A 98 -12.85 -19.10 4.43
N ILE A 99 -12.31 -18.17 3.63
CA ILE A 99 -11.22 -18.47 2.68
C ILE A 99 -9.95 -18.90 3.44
N THR A 100 -9.66 -18.28 4.59
CA THR A 100 -8.54 -18.69 5.46
C THR A 100 -8.68 -20.15 5.87
N PHE A 101 -9.85 -20.54 6.39
CA PHE A 101 -10.12 -21.91 6.80
C PHE A 101 -10.21 -22.91 5.63
N HIS A 102 -10.64 -22.48 4.44
CA HIS A 102 -10.67 -23.32 3.23
C HIS A 102 -9.28 -23.87 2.87
N TYR A 103 -8.22 -23.08 3.09
CA TYR A 103 -6.83 -23.50 2.90
C TYR A 103 -6.19 -24.14 4.14
N GLY A 104 -6.97 -24.47 5.17
CA GLY A 104 -6.45 -25.03 6.43
C GLY A 104 -5.62 -24.05 7.28
N LEU A 105 -5.55 -22.77 6.88
CA LEU A 105 -4.88 -21.72 7.62
C LEU A 105 -5.69 -21.32 8.86
N THR A 106 -5.05 -20.65 9.81
CA THR A 106 -5.71 -20.11 11.02
C THR A 106 -5.62 -18.58 11.03
N PRO A 107 -6.50 -17.88 11.76
CA PRO A 107 -6.43 -16.42 11.94
C PRO A 107 -5.08 -15.89 12.44
N GLU A 108 -4.23 -16.73 13.04
CA GLU A 108 -2.90 -16.36 13.52
C GLU A 108 -2.05 -15.65 12.45
N ILE A 109 -2.21 -15.99 11.17
CA ILE A 109 -1.50 -15.33 10.06
C ILE A 109 -1.72 -13.80 10.02
N TYR A 110 -2.87 -13.32 10.49
CA TYR A 110 -3.21 -11.90 10.54
C TYR A 110 -2.73 -11.20 11.82
N TYR A 111 -2.23 -11.93 12.82
CA TYR A 111 -1.83 -11.36 14.09
C TYR A 111 -0.55 -10.53 13.95
N VAL A 112 -0.65 -9.24 14.29
CA VAL A 112 0.50 -8.33 14.42
C VAL A 112 0.73 -8.11 15.92
N PRO A 113 1.93 -8.33 16.46
CA PRO A 113 2.21 -8.00 17.86
C PRO A 113 2.30 -6.48 18.04
N VAL A 114 1.54 -5.93 18.99
CA VAL A 114 1.59 -4.51 19.38
C VAL A 114 1.55 -4.36 20.90
N GLN A 115 2.14 -3.29 21.41
CA GLN A 115 2.13 -2.93 22.84
C GLN A 115 0.79 -2.30 23.25
N ARG A 116 0.21 -1.46 22.37
CA ARG A 116 -1.09 -0.81 22.58
C ARG A 116 -2.02 -1.09 21.40
N VAL A 117 -3.21 -1.59 21.72
CA VAL A 117 -4.28 -1.78 20.71
C VAL A 117 -5.07 -0.48 20.56
N GLY A 118 -5.03 0.11 19.36
CA GLY A 118 -5.88 1.24 18.98
C GLY A 118 -7.17 0.80 18.26
N PRO A 119 -8.14 1.71 18.04
CA PRO A 119 -9.22 1.48 17.09
C PRO A 119 -8.70 1.42 15.64
N PRO A 120 -9.40 0.73 14.71
CA PRO A 120 -10.59 -0.09 14.89
C PRO A 120 -10.32 -1.49 15.48
N TYR A 121 -9.07 -1.82 15.78
CA TYR A 121 -8.60 -3.20 16.02
C TYR A 121 -9.06 -3.85 17.34
N GLY A 122 -9.76 -3.13 18.21
CA GLY A 122 -10.16 -3.60 19.55
C GLY A 122 -10.90 -4.94 19.54
N ASN A 123 -11.83 -5.14 18.59
CA ASN A 123 -12.60 -6.38 18.47
C ASN A 123 -11.69 -7.57 18.12
N ALA A 124 -10.90 -7.44 17.05
CA ALA A 124 -9.97 -8.47 16.60
C ALA A 124 -8.98 -8.91 17.69
N TYR A 125 -8.32 -7.95 18.34
CA TYR A 125 -7.38 -8.25 19.44
C TYR A 125 -8.09 -8.78 20.69
N GLY A 126 -9.37 -8.44 20.91
CA GLY A 126 -10.24 -9.08 21.89
C GLY A 126 -10.39 -10.58 21.63
N HIS A 127 -10.66 -10.98 20.38
CA HIS A 127 -10.71 -12.41 20.01
C HIS A 127 -9.37 -13.10 20.18
N TYR A 128 -8.25 -12.52 19.70
CA TYR A 128 -6.92 -13.11 19.94
C TYR A 128 -6.60 -13.26 21.44
N LYS A 129 -6.93 -12.25 22.26
CA LYS A 129 -6.73 -12.30 23.72
C LYS A 129 -7.56 -13.40 24.39
N LYS A 130 -8.78 -13.64 23.92
CA LYS A 130 -9.69 -14.70 24.41
C LYS A 130 -9.25 -16.10 23.98
N HIS A 131 -8.66 -16.23 22.79
CA HIS A 131 -8.37 -17.52 22.14
C HIS A 131 -6.88 -17.82 21.94
N LYS A 132 -5.99 -17.24 22.75
CA LYS A 132 -4.51 -17.40 22.68
C LYS A 132 -3.96 -18.84 22.60
N LYS A 133 -4.74 -19.84 23.00
CA LYS A 133 -4.33 -21.26 22.99
C LYS A 133 -4.88 -22.05 21.79
N ASP A 134 -5.79 -21.45 21.02
CA ASP A 134 -6.49 -22.11 19.92
C ASP A 134 -7.08 -21.05 18.97
N TYR A 135 -6.23 -20.53 18.08
CA TYR A 135 -6.62 -19.48 17.15
C TYR A 135 -7.68 -19.91 16.12
N LYS A 136 -7.99 -21.22 15.98
CA LYS A 136 -9.12 -21.68 15.16
C LYS A 136 -10.47 -21.17 15.67
N LYS A 137 -10.54 -20.75 16.94
CA LYS A 137 -11.72 -20.14 17.58
C LYS A 137 -11.77 -18.60 17.47
N VAL A 138 -10.76 -17.97 16.88
CA VAL A 138 -10.81 -16.54 16.59
C VAL A 138 -11.81 -16.29 15.46
N VAL A 139 -12.75 -15.38 15.71
CA VAL A 139 -13.74 -14.90 14.74
C VAL A 139 -13.38 -13.45 14.42
N LEU A 140 -13.42 -13.12 13.12
CA LEU A 140 -13.05 -11.83 12.57
C LEU A 140 -14.07 -11.48 11.49
N ALA A 141 -14.55 -10.24 11.47
CA ALA A 141 -15.28 -9.73 10.32
C ALA A 141 -14.31 -9.50 9.15
N ASP A 142 -14.83 -9.38 7.92
CA ASP A 142 -14.01 -9.02 6.76
C ASP A 142 -13.23 -7.70 6.99
N ALA A 143 -13.87 -6.73 7.65
CA ALA A 143 -13.24 -5.47 8.02
C ALA A 143 -12.07 -5.64 9.00
N ASP A 144 -12.14 -6.61 9.94
CA ASP A 144 -11.03 -6.91 10.85
C ASP A 144 -9.84 -7.49 10.06
N VAL A 145 -10.11 -8.44 9.15
CA VAL A 145 -9.07 -9.03 8.28
C VAL A 145 -8.44 -7.97 7.38
N VAL A 146 -9.24 -7.12 6.73
CA VAL A 146 -8.76 -6.00 5.91
C VAL A 146 -7.86 -5.08 6.73
N ASN A 147 -8.29 -4.63 7.91
CA ASN A 147 -7.48 -3.76 8.75
C ASN A 147 -6.18 -4.44 9.21
N LEU A 148 -6.22 -5.72 9.63
CA LEU A 148 -5.02 -6.45 10.08
C LEU A 148 -4.00 -6.71 8.97
N VAL A 149 -4.46 -7.11 7.76
CA VAL A 149 -3.57 -7.32 6.62
C VAL A 149 -2.92 -6.00 6.18
N ASN A 150 -3.70 -4.91 6.11
CA ASN A 150 -3.15 -3.60 5.77
C ASN A 150 -2.20 -3.10 6.86
N LEU A 151 -2.52 -3.29 8.14
CA LEU A 151 -1.61 -2.96 9.26
C LEU A 151 -0.26 -3.66 9.11
N ARG A 152 -0.28 -4.98 8.86
CA ARG A 152 0.94 -5.76 8.60
C ARG A 152 1.70 -5.20 7.39
N PHE A 153 1.00 -5.08 6.26
CA PHE A 153 1.57 -4.60 5.00
C PHE A 153 2.25 -3.24 5.17
N MET A 154 1.57 -2.25 5.75
CA MET A 154 2.16 -0.92 5.96
C MET A 154 3.37 -0.97 6.88
N SER A 155 3.27 -1.69 8.00
CA SER A 155 4.34 -1.76 8.99
C SER A 155 5.59 -2.43 8.42
N GLU A 156 5.44 -3.59 7.79
CA GLU A 156 6.54 -4.36 7.21
C GLU A 156 7.11 -3.69 5.94
N TYR A 157 6.27 -3.18 5.04
CA TYR A 157 6.74 -2.54 3.80
C TYR A 157 7.39 -1.17 4.07
N HIS A 158 6.82 -0.34 4.95
CA HIS A 158 7.37 0.99 5.25
C HIS A 158 8.46 1.00 6.32
N GLY A 159 8.59 -0.06 7.11
CA GLY A 159 9.53 -0.11 8.25
C GLY A 159 9.06 0.74 9.42
N VAL A 160 7.75 0.99 9.53
CA VAL A 160 7.11 1.86 10.51
C VAL A 160 6.45 1.02 11.60
N ALA A 161 6.52 1.44 12.86
CA ALA A 161 5.88 0.74 13.97
C ALA A 161 4.35 0.62 13.74
N ALA A 162 3.81 -0.58 13.96
CA ALA A 162 2.41 -0.90 13.73
C ALA A 162 1.46 0.04 14.51
N GLU A 163 1.82 0.44 15.74
CA GLU A 163 1.06 1.39 16.56
C GLU A 163 0.87 2.76 15.89
N VAL A 164 1.83 3.24 15.09
CA VAL A 164 1.71 4.52 14.36
C VAL A 164 0.68 4.40 13.24
N VAL A 165 0.72 3.29 12.50
CA VAL A 165 -0.29 2.95 11.48
C VAL A 165 -1.67 2.75 12.11
N MET A 166 -1.74 2.14 13.30
CA MET A 166 -2.98 2.02 14.07
C MET A 166 -3.54 3.40 14.45
N ASP A 167 -2.71 4.32 14.95
CA ASP A 167 -3.15 5.65 15.38
C ASP A 167 -3.65 6.50 14.21
N GLN A 168 -3.02 6.42 13.03
CA GLN A 168 -3.52 7.05 11.81
C GLN A 168 -4.88 6.46 11.38
N ARG A 169 -4.97 5.13 11.30
CA ARG A 169 -6.22 4.45 10.94
C ARG A 169 -7.33 4.73 11.96
N GLY A 170 -6.99 4.86 13.24
CA GLY A 170 -7.89 5.23 14.33
C GLY A 170 -8.48 6.64 14.22
N LYS A 171 -7.81 7.56 13.51
CA LYS A 171 -8.34 8.89 13.15
C LYS A 171 -9.27 8.86 11.92
N GLY A 172 -9.45 7.70 11.29
CA GLY A 172 -10.22 7.55 10.06
C GLY A 172 -9.41 7.69 8.76
N GLU A 173 -8.07 7.74 8.83
CA GLU A 173 -7.24 7.78 7.62
C GLU A 173 -7.39 6.49 6.79
N ARG A 174 -7.45 6.64 5.47
CA ARG A 174 -7.46 5.51 4.52
C ARG A 174 -6.06 4.96 4.33
N PHE A 175 -5.94 3.64 4.18
CA PHE A 175 -4.63 2.99 3.99
C PHE A 175 -3.90 3.47 2.73
N VAL A 176 -4.64 3.85 1.68
CA VAL A 176 -4.08 4.48 0.48
C VAL A 176 -3.34 5.79 0.80
N VAL A 177 -3.90 6.61 1.69
CA VAL A 177 -3.32 7.91 2.12
C VAL A 177 -2.13 7.69 3.06
N ILE A 178 -2.28 6.76 4.01
CA ILE A 178 -1.20 6.34 4.93
C ILE A 178 0.02 5.84 4.13
N ASN A 179 -0.21 5.04 3.07
CA ASN A 179 0.86 4.58 2.20
C ASN A 179 1.58 5.73 1.50
N ASP A 180 0.82 6.63 0.87
CA ASP A 180 1.38 7.71 0.07
C ASP A 180 2.23 8.68 0.92
N HIS A 181 1.83 8.93 2.16
CA HIS A 181 2.63 9.65 3.16
C HIS A 181 4.05 9.05 3.28
N TYR A 182 4.15 7.78 3.69
CA TYR A 182 5.44 7.11 3.91
C TYR A 182 6.22 6.85 2.62
N TYR A 183 5.51 6.58 1.51
CA TYR A 183 6.13 6.43 0.19
C TYR A 183 6.84 7.72 -0.24
N LYS A 184 6.21 8.89 -0.03
CA LYS A 184 6.82 10.21 -0.31
C LYS A 184 7.97 10.53 0.63
N GLU A 185 7.90 10.15 1.91
CA GLU A 185 9.00 10.34 2.86
C GLU A 185 10.26 9.55 2.45
N LYS A 186 10.13 8.26 2.15
CA LYS A 186 11.23 7.44 1.62
C LYS A 186 11.89 8.08 0.39
N GLY A 187 11.10 8.61 -0.54
CA GLY A 187 11.60 9.31 -1.74
C GLY A 187 12.39 10.59 -1.44
N LYS A 188 12.05 11.32 -0.37
CA LYS A 188 12.77 12.55 0.03
C LYS A 188 14.17 12.25 0.58
N HIS A 189 14.30 11.23 1.43
CA HIS A 189 15.59 10.84 1.99
C HIS A 189 16.58 10.42 0.89
N HIS A 190 16.14 9.62 -0.08
CA HIS A 190 16.97 9.22 -1.23
C HIS A 190 17.47 10.37 -2.11
N ASN A 191 16.81 11.54 -2.11
CA ASN A 191 17.27 12.71 -2.86
C ASN A 191 18.24 13.58 -2.05
N GLN A 192 18.05 13.73 -0.73
CA GLN A 192 18.98 14.50 0.11
C GLN A 192 20.38 13.88 0.17
N ASP A 193 20.49 12.54 0.14
CA ASP A 193 21.79 11.87 0.12
C ASP A 193 22.52 12.02 -1.23
N LYS A 194 21.78 12.25 -2.34
CA LYS A 194 22.39 12.52 -3.65
C LYS A 194 22.92 13.94 -3.78
N ASP A 195 22.26 14.94 -3.21
CA ASP A 195 22.74 16.34 -3.27
C ASP A 195 23.99 16.60 -2.43
N LYS A 196 24.24 15.80 -1.39
CA LYS A 196 25.51 15.86 -0.62
C LYS A 196 26.73 15.33 -1.39
N GLY A 197 26.54 14.68 -2.53
CA GLY A 197 27.62 14.10 -3.35
C GLY A 197 28.32 15.07 -4.31
N LYS A 198 27.81 16.29 -4.52
CA LYS A 198 28.40 17.28 -5.46
C LYS A 198 29.14 18.42 -4.75
N GLY A 199 30.11 18.05 -3.92
CA GLY A 199 31.01 18.98 -3.23
C GLY A 199 32.17 19.46 -4.10
N LYS A 200 31.95 20.47 -4.94
CA LYS A 200 32.94 21.44 -5.48
C LYS A 200 34.38 20.90 -5.76
N ASP A 201 34.61 20.37 -6.95
CA ASP A 201 35.89 20.65 -7.61
C ASP A 201 35.84 22.10 -8.13
N LYS A 202 36.64 22.98 -7.51
CA LYS A 202 36.85 24.35 -8.00
C LYS A 202 38.06 24.38 -8.92
N ASP A 203 37.91 25.08 -10.04
CA ASP A 203 38.97 25.34 -11.00
C ASP A 203 40.23 25.93 -10.33
N ASP A 204 41.40 25.40 -10.68
CA ASP A 204 42.63 26.19 -10.64
C ASP A 204 43.28 26.20 -12.03
N LYS A 205 43.22 27.38 -12.69
CA LYS A 205 43.65 27.58 -14.07
C LYS A 205 45.16 27.83 -14.12
N GLY A 206 45.93 26.75 -14.21
CA GLY A 206 47.37 26.77 -14.51
C GLY A 206 47.69 27.38 -15.89
N ASN A 207 47.83 28.70 -15.95
CA ASN A 207 48.10 29.48 -17.17
C ASN A 207 49.58 29.34 -17.61
N LYS A 208 49.89 28.36 -18.46
CA LYS A 208 51.19 28.28 -19.15
C LYS A 208 51.13 29.01 -20.50
N LYS A 209 51.73 30.20 -20.57
CA LYS A 209 52.09 30.87 -21.83
C LYS A 209 53.50 30.49 -22.25
N ASP A 210 53.66 30.23 -23.54
CA ASP A 210 54.95 30.04 -24.18
C ASP A 210 55.86 31.27 -24.09
N LYS A 211 57.16 31.04 -23.93
CA LYS A 211 58.18 31.97 -24.41
C LYS A 211 59.44 31.23 -24.82
N LYS A 212 59.65 31.06 -26.13
CA LYS A 212 61.00 30.93 -26.69
C LYS A 212 61.69 32.29 -26.52
N ASP A 213 62.96 32.29 -26.11
CA ASP A 213 64.02 32.62 -27.07
C ASP A 213 65.43 32.32 -26.52
N LYS A 214 66.39 32.32 -27.44
CA LYS A 214 67.81 31.99 -27.24
C LYS A 214 68.57 33.15 -26.58
N ASP A 215 69.62 32.86 -25.80
CA ASP A 215 70.98 33.23 -26.25
C ASP A 215 72.09 32.41 -25.56
N LYS A 216 73.33 32.61 -26.03
CA LYS A 216 74.57 31.87 -25.72
C LYS A 216 75.34 32.46 -24.53
N GLY A 217 76.13 31.61 -23.85
CA GLY A 217 77.21 32.03 -22.95
C GLY A 217 78.32 30.97 -22.88
N LYS A 218 79.58 31.35 -23.10
CA LYS A 218 80.78 30.49 -22.95
C LYS A 218 81.63 30.95 -21.75
N GLY A 219 82.32 30.01 -21.10
CA GLY A 219 83.45 30.23 -20.16
C GLY A 219 83.36 29.26 -18.96
N HIS A 220 84.26 28.29 -18.72
CA HIS A 220 85.71 28.26 -18.42
C HIS A 220 86.14 28.73 -17.01
N GLY A 221 86.90 27.88 -16.30
CA GLY A 221 87.37 28.02 -14.90
C GLY A 221 86.87 26.83 -14.05
N LYS A 222 87.57 25.74 -13.72
CA LYS A 222 88.97 25.40 -13.30
C LYS A 222 89.21 25.54 -11.78
N GLY A 223 89.72 24.46 -11.16
CA GLY A 223 89.85 24.20 -9.71
C GLY A 223 89.14 22.87 -9.35
N HIS A 224 89.73 21.80 -8.78
CA HIS A 224 90.88 21.67 -7.86
C HIS A 224 90.73 22.61 -6.64
N ASP A 225 90.96 22.23 -5.38
CA ASP A 225 91.39 20.95 -4.82
C ASP A 225 90.34 20.41 -3.81
N ASP A 226 90.25 19.12 -3.53
CA ASP A 226 90.98 18.01 -4.14
C ASP A 226 90.36 17.56 -5.49
#